data_AF-A0AA39Z9C8-F1
#
_entry.id   AF-A0AA39Z9C8-F1
#
_cell.length_a   1.000
_cell.length_b   1.000
_cell.length_c   1.000
_cell.angle_alpha   90.00
_cell.angle_beta   90.00
_cell.angle_gamma   90.00
#
_symmetry.space_group_name_H-M   'P 1'
#
loop_
_entity.id
_entity.type
_entity.pdbx_description
1 polymer ?
#
loop_
_entity_poly.entity_id
_entity_poly.type
_entity_poly.pdbx_seq_one_letter_code
_entity_poly.pdbx_strand_id
1 'polypeptide(L)'
;MQTSLPPLDVLMVWHSFMLNPHQYASFSKTISPHGVGDRGMPWELVSDAIAAETPTFILSEPQVQEIEFLGLSSDLLKSLKDKTKTDIELSQLLSAEIVKMEEANDKLPGYRSPTYDLAAAVTRQADFALTMTRFGWVHSPYSDSILRRAIIRYCSFLRLFQAHAGTGAVPALDIDLVWHTHQLSPAQYFRFSTHVTDGRFINHNDHLEQKVVSSSMERTKQLYKRRFGEKYLVCHSWFCEAARLRPDGVLPKAEMSTVQRLIRNTSLLLPVKLDLAECSCHNRELCGDMSPWQRPEPEGVCGGCGGCGGGGSRCLAA
;
A
#
# COMPACT_ATOMS: atom_id res chain seq x y z
N MET A 1 -1.43 27.00 -10.32
CA MET A 1 -2.49 26.31 -9.55
C MET A 1 -2.80 25.00 -10.27
N GLN A 2 -2.97 23.89 -9.56
CA GLN A 2 -3.53 22.65 -10.15
C GLN A 2 -4.99 22.72 -9.72
N THR A 3 -5.88 23.03 -10.65
CA THR A 3 -7.24 23.47 -10.35
C THR A 3 -8.26 22.32 -10.36
N SER A 4 -7.90 21.16 -10.89
CA SER A 4 -8.80 20.01 -11.01
C SER A 4 -8.11 18.70 -10.63
N LEU A 5 -8.88 17.82 -9.98
CA LEU A 5 -8.48 16.48 -9.61
C LEU A 5 -8.99 15.52 -10.70
N PRO A 6 -8.18 14.55 -11.16
CA PRO A 6 -8.64 13.59 -12.16
C PRO A 6 -9.64 12.58 -11.56
N PRO A 7 -10.31 11.78 -12.40
CA PRO A 7 -11.08 10.61 -11.96
C PRO A 7 -10.28 9.67 -11.05
N LEU A 8 -10.97 8.91 -10.20
CA LEU A 8 -10.34 8.04 -9.21
C LEU A 8 -9.39 7.00 -9.83
N ASP A 9 -9.77 6.39 -10.94
CA ASP A 9 -8.97 5.40 -11.67
C ASP A 9 -7.66 6.00 -12.18
N VAL A 10 -7.71 7.21 -12.75
CA VAL A 10 -6.52 7.95 -13.19
C VAL A 10 -5.66 8.36 -11.98
N LEU A 11 -6.29 8.80 -10.89
CA LEU A 11 -5.60 9.16 -9.64
C LEU A 11 -4.85 7.95 -9.04
N MET A 12 -5.45 6.76 -9.08
CA MET A 12 -4.83 5.51 -8.60
C MET A 12 -3.62 5.11 -9.46
N VAL A 13 -3.70 5.25 -10.78
CA VAL A 13 -2.57 5.03 -11.69
C VAL A 13 -1.45 6.04 -11.41
N TRP A 14 -1.80 7.32 -11.27
CA TRP A 14 -0.84 8.38 -10.98
C TRP A 14 -0.13 8.17 -9.64
N HIS A 15 -0.89 7.88 -8.57
CA HIS A 15 -0.35 7.49 -7.28
C HIS A 15 0.65 6.34 -7.41
N SER A 16 0.25 5.25 -8.07
CA SER A 16 1.08 4.04 -8.20
C SER A 16 2.36 4.31 -9.00
N PHE A 17 2.31 5.20 -9.98
CA PHE A 17 3.50 5.57 -10.75
C PHE A 17 4.51 6.37 -9.93
N MET A 18 4.04 7.32 -9.11
CA MET A 18 4.91 8.13 -8.24
C MET A 18 5.72 7.30 -7.25
N LEU A 19 5.26 6.09 -6.92
CA LEU A 19 5.94 5.14 -6.04
C LEU A 19 7.11 4.40 -6.72
N ASN A 20 7.41 4.72 -7.98
CA ASN A 20 8.70 4.47 -8.59
C ASN A 20 9.38 5.81 -8.95
N PRO A 21 10.05 6.46 -7.98
CA PRO A 21 10.51 7.83 -8.13
C PRO A 21 11.43 8.05 -9.34
N HIS A 22 12.29 7.08 -9.67
CA HIS A 22 13.17 7.16 -10.83
C HIS A 22 12.39 7.13 -12.15
N GLN A 23 11.51 6.14 -12.33
CA GLN A 23 10.72 6.00 -13.56
C GLN A 23 9.75 7.19 -13.73
N TYR A 24 9.10 7.61 -12.64
CA TYR A 24 8.23 8.78 -12.63
C TYR A 24 8.99 10.06 -13.01
N ALA A 25 10.13 10.32 -12.37
CA ALA A 25 10.93 11.51 -12.68
C ALA A 25 11.45 11.52 -14.12
N SER A 26 11.82 10.35 -14.66
CA SER A 26 12.24 10.21 -16.06
C SER A 26 11.10 10.54 -17.01
N PHE A 27 9.91 9.98 -16.78
CA PHE A 27 8.73 10.20 -17.61
C PHE A 27 8.20 11.63 -17.50
N SER A 28 8.12 12.19 -16.30
CA SER A 28 7.68 13.58 -16.09
C SER A 28 8.50 14.58 -16.91
N LYS A 29 9.81 14.35 -17.06
CA LYS A 29 10.69 15.20 -17.87
C LYS A 29 10.40 15.12 -19.38
N THR A 30 9.87 13.99 -19.87
CA THR A 30 9.53 13.85 -21.30
C THR A 30 8.21 14.56 -21.64
N ILE A 31 7.25 14.57 -20.72
CA ILE A 31 5.93 15.20 -20.93
C ILE A 31 5.88 16.67 -20.50
N SER A 32 6.75 17.08 -19.58
CA SER A 32 6.85 18.46 -19.11
C SER A 32 8.30 18.78 -18.73
N PRO A 33 9.06 19.41 -19.64
CA PRO A 33 10.46 19.78 -19.43
C PRO A 33 10.67 20.71 -18.23
N HIS A 34 9.62 21.44 -17.81
CA HIS A 34 9.61 22.32 -16.66
C HIS A 34 9.11 21.65 -15.36
N GLY A 35 8.88 20.34 -15.38
CA GLY A 35 8.56 19.52 -14.22
C GLY A 35 7.07 19.43 -13.90
N VAL A 36 6.42 18.35 -14.33
CA VAL A 36 5.17 17.88 -13.70
C VAL A 36 5.58 16.97 -12.54
N GLY A 37 5.45 17.46 -11.30
CA GLY A 37 5.72 16.64 -10.11
C GLY A 37 6.33 17.39 -8.92
N ASP A 38 6.80 18.63 -9.08
CA ASP A 38 7.40 19.37 -7.96
C ASP A 38 6.44 19.63 -6.80
N ARG A 39 5.14 19.73 -7.11
CA ARG A 39 4.09 20.00 -6.12
C ARG A 39 3.54 18.74 -5.42
N GLY A 40 3.94 17.55 -5.86
CA GLY A 40 3.46 16.28 -5.31
C GLY A 40 1.96 16.02 -5.55
N MET A 41 1.42 15.03 -4.84
CA MET A 41 0.01 14.70 -4.82
C MET A 41 -0.79 15.84 -4.14
N PRO A 42 -1.89 16.35 -4.73
CA PRO A 42 -2.70 17.41 -4.15
C PRO A 42 -3.60 16.88 -3.01
N TRP A 43 -3.00 16.59 -1.85
CA TRP A 43 -3.68 15.94 -0.72
C TRP A 43 -4.92 16.67 -0.22
N GLU A 44 -4.93 18.01 -0.24
CA GLU A 44 -6.11 18.81 0.14
C GLU A 44 -7.30 18.47 -0.77
N LEU A 45 -7.10 18.54 -2.10
CA LEU A 45 -8.14 18.19 -3.07
C LEU A 45 -8.56 16.72 -2.98
N VAL A 46 -7.60 15.81 -2.76
CA VAL A 46 -7.90 14.37 -2.59
C VAL A 46 -8.73 14.15 -1.33
N SER A 47 -8.38 14.80 -0.22
CA SER A 47 -9.12 14.70 1.04
C SER A 47 -10.53 15.25 0.91
N ASP A 48 -10.70 16.41 0.27
CA ASP A 48 -12.01 17.03 0.06
C ASP A 48 -12.92 16.19 -0.85
N ALA A 49 -12.33 15.42 -1.77
CA ALA A 49 -13.05 14.52 -2.66
C ALA A 49 -13.43 13.18 -2.01
N ILE A 50 -12.95 12.85 -0.80
CA ILE A 50 -13.33 11.64 -0.08
C ILE A 50 -14.43 11.98 0.91
N ALA A 51 -15.60 11.37 0.75
CA ALA A 51 -16.71 11.61 1.67
C ALA A 51 -16.35 11.17 3.10
N ALA A 52 -16.65 12.01 4.09
CA ALA A 52 -16.26 11.76 5.48
C ALA A 52 -16.94 10.51 6.10
N GLU A 53 -18.15 10.19 5.63
CA GLU A 53 -18.99 9.13 6.21
C GLU A 53 -19.13 7.90 5.31
N THR A 54 -18.73 8.00 4.04
CA THR A 54 -18.85 6.93 3.05
C THR A 54 -17.53 6.74 2.32
N PRO A 55 -17.14 5.50 1.96
CA PRO A 55 -15.92 5.23 1.21
C PRO A 55 -16.11 5.56 -0.28
N THR A 56 -16.61 6.76 -0.57
CA THR A 56 -16.96 7.24 -1.91
C THR A 56 -16.10 8.44 -2.26
N PHE A 57 -15.57 8.41 -3.48
CA PHE A 57 -14.85 9.51 -4.08
C PHE A 57 -15.82 10.35 -4.90
N ILE A 58 -15.97 11.63 -4.56
CA ILE A 58 -16.95 12.55 -5.13
C ILE A 58 -16.21 13.76 -5.67
N LEU A 59 -16.31 13.95 -6.99
CA LEU A 59 -15.82 15.14 -7.66
C LEU A 59 -16.89 16.24 -7.62
N SER A 60 -16.45 17.50 -7.56
CA SER A 60 -17.35 18.66 -7.67
C SER A 60 -17.91 18.77 -9.09
N GLU A 61 -19.10 19.36 -9.24
CA GLU A 61 -19.73 19.60 -10.55
C GLU A 61 -18.81 20.26 -11.58
N PRO A 62 -18.01 21.30 -11.25
CA PRO A 62 -17.07 21.86 -12.21
C PRO A 62 -15.98 20.87 -12.68
N GLN A 63 -15.49 20.01 -11.77
CA GLN A 63 -14.50 18.99 -12.12
C GLN A 63 -15.11 17.92 -13.03
N VAL A 64 -16.34 17.49 -12.75
CA VAL A 64 -17.08 16.55 -13.59
C VAL A 64 -17.23 17.11 -15.00
N GLN A 65 -17.67 18.37 -15.13
CA GLN A 65 -17.83 19.03 -16.43
C GLN A 65 -16.51 19.14 -17.20
N GLU A 66 -15.41 19.44 -16.52
CA GLU A 66 -14.08 19.51 -17.15
C GLU A 66 -13.63 18.15 -17.68
N ILE A 67 -13.80 17.09 -16.90
CA ILE A 67 -13.43 15.72 -17.28
C ILE A 67 -14.28 15.24 -18.47
N GLU A 68 -15.59 15.48 -18.42
CA GLU A 68 -16.51 15.08 -19.48
C GLU A 68 -16.31 15.89 -20.76
N PHE A 69 -15.92 17.17 -20.65
CA PHE A 69 -15.50 17.98 -21.79
C PHE A 69 -14.26 17.40 -22.50
N LEU A 70 -13.36 16.75 -21.76
CA LEU A 70 -12.22 16.02 -22.32
C LEU A 70 -12.60 14.66 -22.92
N GLY A 71 -13.90 14.29 -22.89
CA GLY A 71 -14.40 13.01 -23.39
C GLY A 71 -14.06 11.83 -22.47
N LEU A 72 -13.66 12.10 -21.23
CA LEU A 72 -13.35 11.09 -20.22
C LEU A 72 -14.55 10.85 -19.31
N SER A 73 -14.61 9.68 -18.69
CA SER A 73 -15.63 9.40 -17.68
C SER A 73 -15.20 9.93 -16.32
N SER A 74 -16.07 10.69 -15.66
CA SER A 74 -15.89 11.16 -14.27
C SER A 74 -15.98 10.01 -13.25
N ASP A 75 -16.70 8.93 -13.58
CA ASP A 75 -16.79 7.68 -12.83
C ASP A 75 -16.81 6.49 -13.81
N LEU A 76 -15.61 6.01 -14.16
CA LEU A 76 -15.43 4.92 -15.12
C LEU A 76 -16.17 3.64 -14.69
N LEU A 77 -16.13 3.29 -13.40
CA LEU A 77 -16.75 2.07 -12.89
C LEU A 77 -18.27 2.11 -13.02
N LYS A 78 -18.90 3.23 -12.69
CA LYS A 78 -20.33 3.44 -12.89
C LYS A 78 -20.69 3.40 -14.37
N SER A 79 -19.93 4.09 -15.22
CA SER A 79 -20.13 4.10 -16.67
C SER A 79 -20.10 2.68 -17.27
N LEU A 80 -19.11 1.87 -16.87
CA LEU A 80 -19.00 0.48 -17.31
C LEU A 80 -20.16 -0.39 -16.83
N LYS A 81 -20.55 -0.26 -15.55
CA LYS A 81 -21.71 -1.00 -14.99
C LYS A 81 -23.00 -0.68 -15.73
N ASP A 82 -23.23 0.58 -16.08
CA ASP A 82 -24.44 0.98 -16.81
C ASP A 82 -24.44 0.46 -18.25
N LYS A 83 -23.28 0.42 -18.93
CA LYS A 83 -23.14 -0.20 -20.25
C LYS A 83 -23.30 -1.72 -20.23
N THR A 84 -22.89 -2.42 -19.17
CA THR A 84 -23.07 -3.88 -19.09
C THR A 84 -24.53 -4.33 -18.93
N LYS A 85 -25.43 -3.43 -18.52
CA LYS A 85 -26.87 -3.71 -18.45
C LYS A 85 -27.52 -3.81 -19.84
N THR A 86 -26.81 -3.51 -20.91
CA THR A 86 -27.31 -3.55 -22.30
C THR A 86 -26.83 -4.79 -23.08
N ASP A 87 -26.56 -5.92 -22.41
CA ASP A 87 -26.15 -7.21 -22.98
C ASP A 87 -24.85 -7.21 -23.82
N ILE A 88 -23.98 -6.19 -23.64
CA ILE A 88 -22.65 -6.18 -24.26
C ILE A 88 -21.64 -6.80 -23.29
N GLU A 89 -20.81 -7.73 -23.79
CA GLU A 89 -19.72 -8.28 -22.97
C GLU A 89 -18.73 -7.18 -22.55
N LEU A 90 -18.49 -7.09 -21.23
CA LEU A 90 -17.60 -6.09 -20.64
C LEU A 90 -16.18 -6.13 -21.22
N SER A 91 -15.67 -7.33 -21.52
CA SER A 91 -14.35 -7.55 -22.13
C SER A 91 -14.23 -6.88 -23.49
N GLN A 92 -15.27 -6.95 -24.32
CA GLN A 92 -15.31 -6.35 -25.65
C GLN A 92 -15.37 -4.82 -25.56
N LEU A 93 -16.17 -4.28 -24.63
CA LEU A 93 -16.24 -2.84 -24.38
C LEU A 93 -14.89 -2.27 -23.92
N LEU A 94 -14.23 -2.93 -22.97
CA LEU A 94 -12.93 -2.51 -22.46
C LEU A 94 -11.87 -2.51 -23.57
N SER A 95 -11.84 -3.58 -24.38
CA SER A 95 -10.88 -3.70 -25.48
C SER A 95 -11.07 -2.58 -26.51
N ALA A 96 -12.32 -2.28 -26.88
CA ALA A 96 -12.63 -1.21 -27.84
C ALA A 96 -12.27 0.18 -27.30
N GLU A 97 -12.51 0.44 -26.00
CA GLU A 97 -12.17 1.72 -25.38
C GLU A 97 -10.65 1.92 -25.29
N ILE A 98 -9.89 0.86 -24.96
CA ILE A 98 -8.42 0.90 -24.92
C ILE A 98 -7.86 1.25 -26.30
N VAL A 99 -8.27 0.55 -27.36
CA VAL A 99 -7.79 0.81 -28.73
C VAL A 99 -8.09 2.25 -29.14
N LYS A 100 -9.29 2.74 -28.87
CA LYS A 100 -9.68 4.13 -29.16
C LYS A 100 -8.79 5.14 -28.42
N MET A 101 -8.49 4.90 -27.14
CA MET A 101 -7.62 5.77 -26.34
C MET A 101 -6.17 5.74 -26.83
N GLU A 102 -5.65 4.56 -27.18
CA GLU A 102 -4.30 4.40 -27.74
C GLU A 102 -4.15 5.17 -29.06
N GLU A 103 -5.11 5.00 -29.98
CA GLU A 103 -5.11 5.73 -31.26
C GLU A 103 -5.21 7.26 -31.09
N ALA A 104 -5.95 7.72 -30.08
CA ALA A 104 -6.05 9.14 -29.76
C ALA A 104 -4.74 9.68 -29.18
N ASN A 105 -4.12 8.92 -28.27
CA ASN A 105 -2.86 9.27 -27.63
C ASN A 105 -1.69 9.29 -28.61
N ASP A 106 -1.61 8.35 -29.55
CA ASP A 106 -0.56 8.28 -30.57
C ASP A 106 -0.56 9.50 -31.51
N LYS A 107 -1.69 10.20 -31.63
CA LYS A 107 -1.82 11.45 -32.40
C LYS A 107 -1.34 12.67 -31.63
N LEU A 108 -1.13 12.58 -30.31
CA LEU A 108 -0.69 13.70 -29.49
C LEU A 108 0.81 13.99 -29.73
N PRO A 109 1.19 15.22 -30.08
CA PRO A 109 2.58 15.59 -30.30
C PRO A 109 3.46 15.30 -29.08
N GLY A 110 4.50 14.47 -29.27
CA GLY A 110 5.44 14.15 -28.20
C GLY A 110 4.93 13.15 -27.16
N TYR A 111 3.74 12.56 -27.37
CA TYR A 111 3.25 11.49 -26.51
C TYR A 111 4.18 10.28 -26.53
N ARG A 112 4.36 9.71 -25.35
CA ARG A 112 5.11 8.49 -25.08
C ARG A 112 4.35 7.76 -23.99
N SER A 113 4.14 6.46 -24.16
CA SER A 113 3.71 5.61 -23.06
C SER A 113 4.90 5.37 -22.12
N PRO A 114 4.68 5.31 -20.79
CA PRO A 114 5.74 4.94 -19.86
C PRO A 114 6.17 3.48 -20.13
N THR A 115 7.46 3.21 -20.06
CA THR A 115 8.01 1.84 -20.17
C THR A 115 7.83 1.03 -18.90
N TYR A 116 7.34 1.66 -17.83
CA TYR A 116 7.09 1.04 -16.54
C TYR A 116 5.72 0.36 -16.55
N ASP A 117 5.64 -0.88 -16.06
CA ASP A 117 4.39 -1.64 -16.00
C ASP A 117 3.46 -1.06 -14.92
N LEU A 118 2.63 -0.10 -15.35
CA LEU A 118 1.67 0.57 -14.51
C LEU A 118 0.55 -0.35 -14.04
N ALA A 119 0.15 -1.34 -14.84
CA ALA A 119 -0.88 -2.29 -14.44
C ALA A 119 -0.41 -3.10 -13.24
N ALA A 120 0.80 -3.68 -13.33
CA ALA A 120 1.39 -4.41 -12.22
C ALA A 120 1.64 -3.51 -11.00
N ALA A 121 2.03 -2.24 -11.20
CA ALA A 121 2.20 -1.29 -10.11
C ALA A 121 0.87 -1.00 -9.38
N VAL A 122 -0.22 -0.76 -10.13
CA VAL A 122 -1.56 -0.54 -9.57
C VAL A 122 -2.03 -1.78 -8.80
N THR A 123 -1.80 -3.00 -9.32
CA THR A 123 -2.14 -4.23 -8.59
C THR A 123 -1.41 -4.33 -7.26
N ARG A 124 -0.10 -4.08 -7.23
CA ARG A 124 0.67 -4.09 -5.97
C ARG A 124 0.16 -3.05 -4.97
N GLN A 125 -0.21 -1.87 -5.44
CA GLN A 125 -0.77 -0.83 -4.57
C GLN A 125 -2.18 -1.16 -4.08
N ALA A 126 -3.00 -1.85 -4.89
CA ALA A 126 -4.29 -2.36 -4.44
C ALA A 126 -4.12 -3.40 -3.32
N ASP A 127 -3.16 -4.33 -3.45
CA ASP A 127 -2.83 -5.32 -2.41
C ASP A 127 -2.32 -4.65 -1.14
N PHE A 128 -1.45 -3.64 -1.28
CA PHE A 128 -0.97 -2.84 -0.16
C PHE A 128 -2.14 -2.12 0.54
N ALA A 129 -2.99 -1.41 -0.20
CA ALA A 129 -4.14 -0.70 0.35
C ALA A 129 -5.12 -1.64 1.06
N LEU A 130 -5.38 -2.83 0.50
CA LEU A 130 -6.21 -3.85 1.15
C LEU A 130 -5.58 -4.32 2.46
N THR A 131 -4.28 -4.59 2.45
CA THR A 131 -3.52 -4.96 3.65
C THR A 131 -3.65 -3.88 4.73
N MET A 132 -3.41 -2.62 4.39
CA MET A 132 -3.54 -1.48 5.31
C MET A 132 -4.95 -1.33 5.86
N THR A 133 -5.97 -1.57 5.03
CA THR A 133 -7.38 -1.53 5.44
C THR A 133 -7.70 -2.63 6.44
N ARG A 134 -7.20 -3.86 6.23
CA ARG A 134 -7.36 -4.98 7.20
C ARG A 134 -6.69 -4.71 8.54
N PHE A 135 -5.58 -3.98 8.55
CA PHE A 135 -4.98 -3.50 9.79
C PHE A 135 -5.80 -2.38 10.46
N GLY A 136 -6.56 -1.61 9.69
CA GLY A 136 -7.44 -0.58 10.23
C GLY A 136 -6.70 0.50 11.04
N TRP A 137 -5.45 0.82 10.68
CA TRP A 137 -4.66 1.84 11.41
C TRP A 137 -5.30 3.22 11.34
N VAL A 138 -5.89 3.59 10.19
CA VAL A 138 -6.60 4.87 10.00
C VAL A 138 -7.74 5.03 11.00
N HIS A 139 -8.49 3.96 11.29
CA HIS A 139 -9.62 3.99 12.21
C HIS A 139 -9.23 3.66 13.66
N SER A 140 -7.94 3.42 13.92
CA SER A 140 -7.48 3.13 15.27
C SER A 140 -7.58 4.37 16.16
N PRO A 141 -8.05 4.25 17.42
CA PRO A 141 -7.95 5.35 18.38
C PRO A 141 -6.49 5.73 18.71
N TYR A 142 -5.52 4.93 18.26
CA TYR A 142 -4.09 5.13 18.47
C TYR A 142 -3.35 5.58 17.20
N SER A 143 -4.07 5.95 16.13
CA SER A 143 -3.52 6.28 14.81
C SER A 143 -2.39 7.31 14.87
N ASP A 144 -2.57 8.43 15.57
CA ASP A 144 -1.53 9.46 15.73
C ASP A 144 -0.23 8.88 16.33
N SER A 145 -0.36 8.04 17.37
CA SER A 145 0.81 7.42 18.00
C SER A 145 1.51 6.41 17.08
N ILE A 146 0.74 5.64 16.30
CA ILE A 146 1.24 4.67 15.31
C ILE A 146 2.05 5.43 14.26
N LEU A 147 1.45 6.46 13.65
CA LEU A 147 2.05 7.23 12.57
C LEU A 147 3.30 8.00 13.03
N ARG A 148 3.29 8.62 14.21
CA ARG A 148 4.49 9.28 14.76
C ARG A 148 5.66 8.32 14.94
N ARG A 149 5.40 7.11 15.48
CA ARG A 149 6.45 6.08 15.61
C ARG A 149 6.91 5.57 14.25
N ALA A 150 5.99 5.35 13.31
CA ALA A 150 6.32 4.94 11.95
C ALA A 150 7.24 5.96 11.26
N ILE A 151 7.00 7.27 11.43
CA ILE A 151 7.85 8.34 10.89
C ILE A 151 9.28 8.28 11.49
N ILE A 152 9.39 8.10 12.81
CA ILE A 152 10.70 7.96 13.47
C ILE A 152 11.45 6.73 12.92
N ARG A 153 10.75 5.60 12.82
CA ARG A 153 11.31 4.34 12.31
C ARG A 153 11.69 4.43 10.84
N TYR A 154 10.92 5.15 10.02
CA TYR A 154 11.24 5.46 8.63
C TYR A 154 12.53 6.28 8.51
N CYS A 155 12.71 7.32 9.33
CA CYS A 155 13.96 8.09 9.37
C CYS A 155 15.16 7.22 9.75
N SER A 156 15.01 6.34 10.74
CA SER A 156 16.05 5.36 11.11
C SER A 156 16.32 4.36 9.98
N PHE A 157 15.27 3.88 9.31
CA PHE A 157 15.40 2.96 8.18
C PHE A 157 16.17 3.58 7.01
N LEU A 158 15.90 4.83 6.62
CA LEU A 158 16.67 5.48 5.55
C LEU A 158 18.15 5.64 5.92
N ARG A 159 18.48 5.87 7.19
CA ARG A 159 19.88 5.90 7.66
C ARG A 159 20.60 4.55 7.58
N LEU A 160 19.89 3.42 7.43
CA LEU A 160 20.55 2.14 7.13
C LEU A 160 21.27 2.17 5.79
N PHE A 161 20.77 2.96 4.84
CA PHE A 161 21.40 3.13 3.54
C PHE A 161 22.69 3.97 3.66
N GLN A 162 22.80 4.91 4.59
CA GLN A 162 24.04 5.68 4.77
C GLN A 162 25.26 4.78 5.01
N ALA A 163 25.14 3.78 5.88
CA ALA A 163 26.26 2.92 6.30
C ALA A 163 26.58 1.78 5.32
N HIS A 164 25.64 1.42 4.44
CA HIS A 164 25.72 0.21 3.64
C HIS A 164 25.07 0.43 2.27
N ALA A 165 25.88 0.78 1.26
CA ALA A 165 25.41 0.78 -0.13
C ALA A 165 25.00 -0.65 -0.55
N GLY A 166 23.84 -0.80 -1.19
CA GLY A 166 23.35 -2.11 -1.62
C GLY A 166 22.91 -3.07 -0.50
N THR A 167 22.39 -2.57 0.63
CA THR A 167 21.91 -3.41 1.74
C THR A 167 20.91 -4.49 1.38
N GLY A 168 20.11 -4.27 0.34
CA GLY A 168 18.86 -5.00 0.12
C GLY A 168 17.89 -4.78 1.28
N ALA A 169 17.94 -3.62 1.97
CA ALA A 169 17.05 -3.36 3.09
C ALA A 169 15.60 -3.21 2.59
N VAL A 170 14.68 -3.96 3.19
CA VAL A 170 13.25 -3.94 2.84
C VAL A 170 12.44 -3.34 4.00
N PRO A 171 11.46 -2.47 3.72
CA PRO A 171 10.70 -1.79 4.76
C PRO A 171 9.75 -2.75 5.50
N ALA A 172 9.55 -2.53 6.80
CA ALA A 172 8.40 -3.05 7.53
C ALA A 172 7.13 -2.28 7.10
N LEU A 173 5.95 -2.85 7.31
CA LEU A 173 4.69 -2.27 6.80
C LEU A 173 4.44 -0.82 7.21
N ASP A 174 4.75 -0.47 8.46
CA ASP A 174 4.60 0.88 8.99
C ASP A 174 5.57 1.87 8.37
N ILE A 175 6.81 1.42 8.14
CA ILE A 175 7.86 2.17 7.45
C ILE A 175 7.49 2.37 5.98
N ASP A 176 6.96 1.35 5.32
CA ASP A 176 6.61 1.37 3.90
C ASP A 176 5.44 2.34 3.64
N LEU A 177 4.44 2.37 4.54
CA LEU A 177 3.37 3.37 4.47
C LEU A 177 3.95 4.80 4.44
N VAL A 178 4.80 5.15 5.41
CA VAL A 178 5.41 6.49 5.49
C VAL A 178 6.28 6.76 4.27
N TRP A 179 7.00 5.74 3.79
CA TRP A 179 7.86 5.87 2.62
C TRP A 179 7.04 6.15 1.36
N HIS A 180 5.98 5.39 1.10
CA HIS A 180 5.04 5.65 0.01
C HIS A 180 4.48 7.07 0.10
N THR A 181 3.99 7.48 1.28
CA THR A 181 3.48 8.85 1.47
C THR A 181 4.51 9.93 1.15
N HIS A 182 5.77 9.74 1.54
CA HIS A 182 6.82 10.73 1.26
C HIS A 182 7.17 10.80 -0.23
N GLN A 183 7.19 9.68 -0.95
CA GLN A 183 7.46 9.63 -2.40
C GLN A 183 6.42 10.38 -3.22
N LEU A 184 5.19 10.51 -2.71
CA LEU A 184 4.13 11.33 -3.29
C LEU A 184 4.42 12.84 -3.23
N SER A 185 5.56 13.24 -2.66
CA SER A 185 6.16 14.56 -2.81
C SER A 185 7.58 14.46 -3.40
N PRO A 186 7.73 14.23 -4.73
CA PRO A 186 8.99 13.83 -5.36
C PRO A 186 10.18 14.75 -5.06
N ALA A 187 9.98 16.07 -5.12
CA ALA A 187 11.04 17.04 -4.85
C ALA A 187 11.49 17.02 -3.37
N GLN A 188 10.54 16.89 -2.45
CA GLN A 188 10.83 16.78 -1.00
C GLN A 188 11.53 15.46 -0.70
N TYR A 189 11.02 14.36 -1.26
CA TYR A 189 11.62 13.04 -1.11
C TYR A 189 13.06 12.99 -1.63
N PHE A 190 13.32 13.54 -2.82
CA PHE A 190 14.65 13.61 -3.40
C PHE A 190 15.62 14.36 -2.47
N ARG A 191 15.24 15.57 -2.01
CA ARG A 191 16.06 16.39 -1.10
C ARG A 191 16.32 15.68 0.22
N PHE A 192 15.30 15.10 0.83
CA PHE A 192 15.44 14.43 2.12
C PHE A 192 16.27 13.15 2.01
N SER A 193 15.95 12.26 1.05
CA SER A 193 16.62 10.97 0.89
C SER A 193 18.12 11.14 0.61
N THR A 194 18.48 12.09 -0.27
CA THR A 194 19.89 12.42 -0.54
C THR A 194 20.57 13.02 0.68
N HIS A 195 19.90 13.92 1.41
CA HIS A 195 20.45 14.50 2.63
C HIS A 195 20.74 13.45 3.71
N VAL A 196 19.81 12.55 4.00
CA VAL A 196 19.95 11.57 5.10
C VAL A 196 20.82 10.35 4.74
N THR A 197 21.27 10.24 3.49
CA THR A 197 22.10 9.13 3.01
C THR A 197 23.37 9.58 2.30
N ASP A 198 23.94 10.72 2.73
CA ASP A 198 25.21 11.28 2.25
C ASP A 198 25.29 11.45 0.72
N GLY A 199 24.25 12.08 0.17
CA GLY A 199 24.15 12.44 -1.25
C GLY A 199 23.57 11.34 -2.14
N ARG A 200 23.22 10.17 -1.58
CA ARG A 200 22.69 9.06 -2.37
C ARG A 200 21.17 9.16 -2.54
N PHE A 201 20.69 9.08 -3.77
CA PHE A 201 19.26 8.92 -3.98
C PHE A 201 18.85 7.48 -3.71
N ILE A 202 17.81 7.27 -2.90
CA ILE A 202 17.26 5.94 -2.65
C ILE A 202 16.07 5.75 -3.57
N ASN A 203 16.19 4.87 -4.56
CA ASN A 203 15.05 4.51 -5.38
C ASN A 203 14.21 3.46 -4.65
N HIS A 204 12.89 3.59 -4.70
CA HIS A 204 11.98 2.54 -4.28
C HIS A 204 11.71 1.65 -5.49
N ASN A 205 12.04 0.37 -5.34
CA ASN A 205 11.67 -0.65 -6.31
C ASN A 205 10.84 -1.68 -5.56
N ASP A 206 9.54 -1.63 -5.79
CA ASP A 206 8.55 -2.52 -5.16
C ASP A 206 8.46 -3.89 -5.85
N HIS A 207 9.23 -4.11 -6.92
CA HIS A 207 9.30 -5.39 -7.62
C HIS A 207 10.48 -6.24 -7.11
N LEU A 208 10.22 -7.08 -6.11
CA LEU A 208 11.17 -8.08 -5.61
C LEU A 208 10.49 -9.45 -5.50
N GLU A 209 11.17 -10.50 -5.93
CA GLU A 209 10.70 -11.88 -5.76
C GLU A 209 10.54 -12.24 -4.27
N GLN A 210 9.50 -13.00 -3.93
CA GLN A 210 9.13 -13.29 -2.53
C GLN A 210 10.26 -13.95 -1.71
N LYS A 211 11.08 -14.82 -2.32
CA LYS A 211 12.25 -15.44 -1.66
C LYS A 211 13.38 -14.44 -1.37
N VAL A 212 13.53 -13.43 -2.23
CA VAL A 212 14.48 -12.33 -2.03
C VAL A 212 13.99 -11.41 -0.91
N VAL A 213 12.66 -11.22 -0.81
CA VAL A 213 12.05 -10.40 0.25
C VAL A 213 12.29 -11.00 1.65
N SER A 214 12.13 -12.31 1.84
CA SER A 214 12.28 -12.93 3.17
C SER A 214 13.72 -12.87 3.70
N SER A 215 14.71 -13.18 2.86
CA SER A 215 16.13 -13.08 3.22
C SER A 215 16.57 -11.62 3.46
N SER A 216 16.09 -10.69 2.64
CA SER A 216 16.28 -9.26 2.79
C SER A 216 15.67 -8.71 4.09
N MET A 217 14.48 -9.21 4.47
CA MET A 217 13.80 -8.83 5.71
C MET A 217 14.63 -9.23 6.92
N GLU A 218 15.11 -10.47 6.97
CA GLU A 218 15.93 -10.95 8.09
C GLU A 218 17.24 -10.16 8.21
N ARG A 219 17.89 -9.88 7.07
CA ARG A 219 19.06 -9.00 7.04
C ARG A 219 18.74 -7.60 7.57
N THR A 220 17.60 -7.03 7.18
CA THR A 220 17.16 -5.70 7.63
C THR A 220 16.95 -5.67 9.14
N LYS A 221 16.29 -6.69 9.72
CA LYS A 221 16.12 -6.81 11.18
C LYS A 221 17.45 -6.76 11.91
N GLN A 222 18.43 -7.54 11.46
CA GLN A 222 19.73 -7.62 12.10
C GLN A 222 20.50 -6.29 11.98
N LEU A 223 20.49 -5.65 10.81
CA LEU A 223 21.13 -4.35 10.61
C LEU A 223 20.49 -3.27 11.49
N TYR A 224 19.15 -3.20 11.52
CA TYR A 224 18.42 -2.25 12.35
C TYR A 224 18.70 -2.45 13.83
N LYS A 225 18.69 -3.70 14.32
CA LYS A 225 19.01 -4.03 15.71
C LYS A 225 20.46 -3.66 16.06
N ARG A 226 21.42 -3.96 15.18
CA ARG A 226 22.84 -3.59 15.39
C ARG A 226 23.05 -2.09 15.43
N ARG A 227 22.36 -1.33 14.56
CA ARG A 227 22.57 0.12 14.40
C ARG A 227 21.85 0.95 15.46
N PHE A 228 20.64 0.55 15.84
CA PHE A 228 19.74 1.36 16.68
C PHE A 228 19.37 0.69 18.01
N GLY A 229 19.73 -0.58 18.24
CA GLY A 229 19.39 -1.30 19.47
C GLY A 229 17.91 -1.68 19.60
N GLU A 230 17.10 -1.45 18.56
CA GLU A 230 15.65 -1.62 18.57
C GLU A 230 15.18 -2.86 17.78
N LYS A 231 13.97 -3.33 18.08
CA LYS A 231 13.32 -4.38 17.27
C LYS A 231 12.83 -3.78 15.95
N TYR A 232 13.09 -4.46 14.83
CA TYR A 232 12.68 -3.97 13.53
C TYR A 232 11.19 -4.19 13.26
N LEU A 233 10.66 -5.38 13.49
CA LEU A 233 9.23 -5.65 13.34
C LEU A 233 8.50 -5.36 14.66
N VAL A 234 7.46 -4.53 14.57
CA VAL A 234 6.64 -4.09 15.70
C VAL A 234 5.17 -4.32 15.35
N CYS A 235 4.41 -4.89 16.28
CA CYS A 235 2.97 -5.08 16.09
C CYS A 235 2.21 -3.78 16.38
N HIS A 236 1.45 -3.29 15.40
CA HIS A 236 0.61 -2.10 15.52
C HIS A 236 -0.88 -2.44 15.71
N SER A 237 -1.19 -3.61 16.29
CA SER A 237 -2.55 -3.95 16.70
C SER A 237 -3.09 -2.96 17.72
N TRP A 238 -4.41 -2.71 17.68
CA TRP A 238 -5.04 -1.77 18.60
C TRP A 238 -4.80 -2.18 20.06
N PHE A 239 -4.75 -3.48 20.34
CA PHE A 239 -4.40 -4.00 21.66
C PHE A 239 -2.93 -3.74 22.05
N CYS A 240 -1.98 -4.00 21.14
CA CYS A 240 -0.57 -3.73 21.42
C CYS A 240 -0.31 -2.23 21.64
N GLU A 241 -1.00 -1.38 20.90
CA GLU A 241 -0.87 0.07 21.08
C GLU A 241 -1.52 0.57 22.36
N ALA A 242 -2.69 0.05 22.71
CA ALA A 242 -3.29 0.31 24.02
C ALA A 242 -2.34 -0.08 25.16
N ALA A 243 -1.72 -1.27 25.07
CA ALA A 243 -0.77 -1.76 26.08
C ALA A 243 0.50 -0.90 26.18
N ARG A 244 1.03 -0.39 25.05
CA ARG A 244 2.25 0.45 25.04
C ARG A 244 2.07 1.81 25.71
N LEU A 245 0.85 2.32 25.79
CA LEU A 245 0.56 3.57 26.48
C LEU A 245 0.56 3.40 28.00
N ARG A 246 0.69 2.17 28.51
CA ARG A 246 0.67 1.87 29.93
C ARG A 246 2.07 1.66 30.50
N PRO A 247 2.33 2.08 31.75
CA PRO A 247 3.62 1.84 32.40
C PRO A 247 3.96 0.35 32.60
N ASP A 248 2.94 -0.48 32.84
CA ASP A 248 3.07 -1.92 33.07
C ASP A 248 3.13 -2.75 31.78
N GLY A 249 2.83 -2.14 30.62
CA GLY A 249 2.78 -2.82 29.33
C GLY A 249 1.66 -3.86 29.21
N VAL A 250 0.69 -3.89 30.13
CA VAL A 250 -0.37 -4.90 30.20
C VAL A 250 -1.74 -4.25 30.08
N LEU A 251 -2.54 -4.67 29.09
CA LEU A 251 -3.89 -4.16 28.91
C LEU A 251 -4.89 -4.87 29.86
N PRO A 252 -5.60 -4.16 30.76
CA PRO A 252 -6.58 -4.76 31.66
C PRO A 252 -7.77 -5.36 30.91
N LYS A 253 -8.42 -6.39 31.49
CA LYS A 253 -9.58 -7.08 30.88
C LYS A 253 -10.73 -6.13 30.48
N ALA A 254 -11.00 -5.11 31.29
CA ALA A 254 -12.06 -4.13 31.01
C ALA A 254 -11.73 -3.20 29.83
N GLU A 255 -10.45 -2.84 29.65
CA GLU A 255 -10.01 -2.06 28.49
C GLU A 255 -9.93 -2.95 27.24
N MET A 256 -9.53 -4.22 27.39
CA MET A 256 -9.56 -5.21 26.31
C MET A 256 -10.95 -5.38 25.71
N SER A 257 -12.01 -5.48 26.54
CA SER A 257 -13.39 -5.56 26.04
C SER A 257 -13.81 -4.27 25.32
N THR A 258 -13.30 -3.13 25.76
CA THR A 258 -13.53 -1.84 25.10
C THR A 258 -12.88 -1.81 23.71
N VAL A 259 -11.62 -2.23 23.57
CA VAL A 259 -10.92 -2.32 22.29
C VAL A 259 -11.63 -3.31 21.34
N GLN A 260 -12.05 -4.48 21.85
CA GLN A 260 -12.83 -5.45 21.06
C GLN A 260 -14.13 -4.87 20.51
N ARG A 261 -14.86 -4.08 21.32
CA ARG A 261 -16.07 -3.41 20.89
C ARG A 261 -15.79 -2.38 19.80
N LEU A 262 -14.73 -1.59 19.92
CA LEU A 262 -14.34 -0.62 18.90
C LEU A 262 -13.99 -1.33 17.57
N ILE A 263 -13.18 -2.39 17.60
CA ILE A 263 -12.84 -3.19 16.42
C ILE A 263 -14.10 -3.73 15.72
N ARG A 264 -15.04 -4.28 16.50
CA ARG A 264 -16.30 -4.80 15.95
C ARG A 264 -17.09 -3.69 15.25
N ASN A 265 -17.25 -2.54 15.90
CA ASN A 265 -18.00 -1.42 15.33
C ASN A 265 -17.34 -0.90 14.05
N THR A 266 -16.01 -0.77 14.03
CA THR A 266 -15.29 -0.36 12.81
C THR A 266 -15.38 -1.40 11.70
N SER A 267 -15.32 -2.69 12.04
CA SER A 267 -15.45 -3.76 11.04
C SER A 267 -16.81 -3.75 10.36
N LEU A 268 -17.87 -3.27 11.03
CA LEU A 268 -19.20 -3.10 10.42
C LEU A 268 -19.27 -1.95 9.40
N LEU A 269 -18.33 -0.99 9.48
CA LEU A 269 -18.26 0.15 8.57
C LEU A 269 -17.41 -0.13 7.33
N LEU A 270 -16.56 -1.16 7.39
CA LEU A 270 -15.64 -1.51 6.31
C LEU A 270 -16.13 -2.73 5.54
N PRO A 271 -15.94 -2.78 4.21
CA PRO A 271 -16.28 -3.95 3.41
C PRO A 271 -15.30 -5.12 3.59
N VAL A 272 -14.38 -5.04 4.57
CA VAL A 272 -13.34 -6.03 4.83
C VAL A 272 -13.27 -6.38 6.31
N LYS A 273 -12.99 -7.66 6.61
CA LYS A 273 -12.73 -8.11 7.98
C LYS A 273 -11.37 -7.56 8.44
N LEU A 274 -11.32 -7.03 9.66
CA LEU A 274 -10.05 -6.60 10.26
C LEU A 274 -9.26 -7.79 10.79
N ASP A 275 -7.99 -7.91 10.39
CA ASP A 275 -7.08 -9.00 10.78
C ASP A 275 -6.65 -8.90 12.25
N LEU A 276 -6.71 -7.70 12.83
CA LEU A 276 -6.21 -7.41 14.18
C LEU A 276 -7.15 -7.85 15.32
N ALA A 277 -8.26 -8.52 15.01
CA ALA A 277 -9.12 -9.16 16.00
C ALA A 277 -8.42 -10.33 16.74
N GLU A 278 -7.36 -10.90 16.17
CA GLU A 278 -6.78 -12.18 16.60
C GLU A 278 -5.24 -12.16 16.70
N CYS A 279 -4.61 -11.01 16.98
CA CYS A 279 -3.16 -10.96 17.15
C CYS A 279 -2.68 -11.97 18.21
N SER A 280 -1.88 -12.95 17.77
CA SER A 280 -1.27 -14.01 18.59
C SER A 280 -0.41 -13.48 19.74
N CYS A 281 -0.07 -12.19 19.72
CA CYS A 281 0.66 -11.49 20.76
C CYS A 281 0.06 -11.53 22.17
N HIS A 282 -1.25 -11.78 22.34
CA HIS A 282 -1.87 -11.93 23.67
C HIS A 282 -1.91 -13.38 24.18
N ASN A 283 -1.42 -14.33 23.37
CA ASN A 283 -1.29 -15.73 23.77
C ASN A 283 0.06 -16.31 23.28
N ARG A 284 1.12 -16.04 24.07
CA ARG A 284 2.51 -16.57 24.04
C ARG A 284 3.50 -16.00 22.98
N GLU A 285 4.54 -15.36 23.55
CA GLU A 285 5.96 -15.28 23.13
C GLU A 285 6.39 -14.68 21.77
N LEU A 286 5.54 -14.54 20.76
CA LEU A 286 5.99 -14.18 19.40
C LEU A 286 5.87 -12.69 19.03
N CYS A 287 6.16 -11.80 19.97
CA CYS A 287 6.20 -10.36 19.67
C CYS A 287 7.53 -9.99 18.98
N GLY A 288 7.58 -10.16 17.66
CA GLY A 288 8.73 -9.78 16.82
C GLY A 288 8.87 -10.48 15.47
N ASP A 289 8.08 -11.53 15.19
CA ASP A 289 8.28 -12.37 13.98
C ASP A 289 7.28 -12.15 12.85
N MET A 290 6.33 -11.23 12.97
CA MET A 290 5.36 -10.97 11.90
C MET A 290 5.91 -10.04 10.82
N SER A 291 6.44 -10.61 9.73
CA SER A 291 6.22 -10.22 8.32
C SER A 291 7.13 -11.03 7.39
N PRO A 292 6.58 -11.60 6.28
CA PRO A 292 6.92 -11.02 4.96
C PRO A 292 5.79 -11.17 3.89
N TRP A 293 4.59 -10.62 4.06
CA TRP A 293 3.38 -10.91 3.21
C TRP A 293 2.69 -12.27 3.47
N GLN A 294 2.57 -12.73 4.72
CA GLN A 294 2.12 -14.10 5.05
C GLN A 294 1.22 -14.13 6.30
N ARG A 295 0.10 -14.85 6.38
CA ARG A 295 -0.47 -15.90 5.47
C ARG A 295 -1.96 -16.16 5.86
N PRO A 296 -2.84 -16.64 4.96
CA PRO A 296 -2.78 -17.98 4.35
C PRO A 296 -2.82 -17.94 2.80
N GLU A 297 -2.46 -18.98 2.04
CA GLU A 297 -3.38 -20.06 1.63
C GLU A 297 -2.67 -21.41 1.34
N PRO A 298 -3.39 -22.54 1.40
CA PRO A 298 -4.04 -23.01 0.18
C PRO A 298 -5.54 -23.28 0.38
N GLU A 299 -6.42 -22.59 -0.36
CA GLU A 299 -7.69 -23.20 -0.76
C GLU A 299 -7.37 -24.34 -1.73
N GLY A 300 -7.27 -25.54 -1.15
CA GLY A 300 -6.85 -26.73 -1.88
C GLY A 300 -7.04 -28.00 -1.06
N VAL A 301 -8.18 -28.14 -0.38
CA VAL A 301 -8.66 -29.49 -0.04
C VAL A 301 -9.51 -29.96 -1.21
N CYS A 302 -8.84 -30.39 -2.28
CA CYS A 302 -9.37 -31.53 -3.01
C CYS A 302 -9.21 -32.73 -2.06
N GLY A 303 -10.32 -33.38 -1.74
CA GLY A 303 -10.31 -34.46 -0.77
C GLY A 303 -11.69 -35.08 -0.66
N GLY A 304 -12.31 -35.35 -1.80
CA GLY A 304 -13.41 -36.29 -1.86
C GLY A 304 -13.00 -37.61 -1.20
N CYS A 305 -13.81 -38.03 -0.25
CA CYS A 305 -13.74 -39.32 0.41
C CYS A 305 -13.61 -40.46 -0.62
N GLY A 306 -12.71 -41.41 -0.36
CA GLY A 306 -12.59 -42.58 -1.22
C GLY A 306 -11.54 -43.60 -0.81
N GLY A 307 -11.77 -44.30 0.30
CA GLY A 307 -11.52 -45.75 0.34
C GLY A 307 -10.14 -46.28 0.79
N CYS A 308 -10.16 -46.90 1.97
CA CYS A 308 -9.73 -48.29 2.23
C CYS A 308 -8.24 -48.70 2.20
N GLY A 309 -7.84 -49.34 3.33
CA GLY A 309 -6.75 -50.32 3.44
C GLY A 309 -5.37 -49.70 3.71
N GLY A 310 -4.70 -49.88 4.84
CA GLY A 310 -4.46 -51.14 5.54
C GLY A 310 -2.97 -51.50 5.37
N GLY A 311 -2.22 -51.62 6.46
CA GLY A 311 -0.88 -52.21 6.45
C GLY A 311 0.21 -51.32 7.05
N GLY A 312 0.76 -51.76 8.19
CA GLY A 312 1.85 -51.11 8.87
C GLY A 312 3.18 -51.18 8.13
N SER A 313 4.10 -50.27 8.47
CA SER A 313 5.40 -50.61 9.06
C SER A 313 6.29 -49.38 9.17
N ARG A 314 6.73 -49.13 10.41
CA ARG A 314 8.06 -48.70 10.85
C ARG A 314 8.89 -47.78 9.93
N CYS A 315 9.16 -46.60 10.45
CA CYS A 315 10.38 -45.83 10.20
C CYS A 315 11.63 -46.68 10.48
N LEU A 316 12.58 -46.69 9.54
CA LEU A 316 14.01 -46.83 9.80
C LEU A 316 14.80 -45.99 8.78
N ALA A 317 15.57 -45.06 9.35
CA ALA A 317 16.77 -44.36 8.89
C ALA A 317 17.25 -44.50 7.44
N ALA A 318 17.42 -43.36 6.76
CA ALA A 318 18.72 -42.71 6.53
C ALA A 318 18.50 -41.23 6.19
#